data_AF-A0A831QFE6-F1
#
_entry.id   AF-A0A831QFE6-F1
#
_cell.length_a   1.000
_cell.length_b   1.000
_cell.length_c   1.000
_cell.angle_alpha   90.00
_cell.angle_beta   90.00
_cell.angle_gamma   90.00
#
_symmetry.space_group_name_H-M   'P 1'
#
loop_
_entity.id
_entity.type
_entity.pdbx_description
1 polymer ?
#
loop_
_entity_poly.entity_id
_entity_poly.type
_entity_poly.pdbx_seq_one_letter_code
_entity_poly.pdbx_strand_id
1 'polypeptide(L)'
;MPYEVKLQDAYKGYTIDQDKIVTPEETVKRFREKLKEVGLDILEETVRIDNGRLDIPVYFSVCGRDAEAVIGTKKQMGKGGTPQQAEASAVMELAERFSFFSFCKDRENFFTDEYRNVKDEALPLEQIAKSVHDQGPDVEEALEIFSRIPLKWTWAYNLTRKQPVLIPFNWFYTINEFNGPSAGNCVEEAVSQGVCEVVERHVSSRVSRERLGVPGIDLKTVKDDLVQEMLRKYEKAGVKAFASDFSLDTGIPSVGVLAYDPATYPEKSEIVWTAGTTPNPEKALSRALTEVAQLDGDFNSSAYYLESVLTKLKSLDDGRFSM
;
A
#
# COMPACT_ATOMS: atom_id res chain seq x y z
N MET A 1 -6.87 -19.98 -17.06
CA MET A 1 -6.79 -19.62 -18.50
C MET A 1 -6.14 -18.25 -18.63
N PRO A 2 -5.39 -17.96 -19.72
CA PRO A 2 -4.87 -16.61 -19.95
C PRO A 2 -6.02 -15.62 -20.10
N TYR A 3 -5.78 -14.37 -19.71
CA TYR A 3 -6.74 -13.28 -19.82
C TYR A 3 -6.04 -12.01 -20.33
N GLU A 4 -6.82 -11.07 -20.85
CA GLU A 4 -6.34 -9.79 -21.34
C GLU A 4 -6.83 -8.66 -20.43
N VAL A 5 -5.94 -7.76 -20.03
CA VAL A 5 -6.32 -6.51 -19.33
C VAL A 5 -6.36 -5.38 -20.35
N LYS A 6 -7.56 -4.88 -20.64
CA LYS A 6 -7.78 -3.72 -21.50
C LYS A 6 -8.03 -2.49 -20.65
N LEU A 7 -7.04 -1.61 -20.60
CA LEU A 7 -7.16 -0.31 -19.93
C LEU A 7 -7.93 0.67 -20.82
N GLN A 8 -8.81 1.43 -20.18
CA GLN A 8 -9.62 2.49 -20.77
C GLN A 8 -9.32 3.82 -20.09
N ASP A 9 -9.89 4.91 -20.61
CA ASP A 9 -9.80 6.20 -19.94
C ASP A 9 -10.65 6.20 -18.66
N ALA A 10 -10.02 6.48 -17.52
CA ALA A 10 -10.67 6.65 -16.23
C ALA A 10 -10.46 8.10 -15.75
N TYR A 11 -11.48 8.95 -15.96
CA TYR A 11 -11.41 10.37 -15.62
C TYR A 11 -11.66 10.59 -14.12
N LYS A 12 -10.79 11.38 -13.48
CA LYS A 12 -10.92 11.77 -12.07
C LYS A 12 -12.19 12.62 -11.88
N GLY A 13 -13.18 12.07 -11.18
CA GLY A 13 -14.42 12.75 -10.80
C GLY A 13 -14.40 13.32 -9.37
N TYR A 14 -13.41 12.94 -8.57
CA TYR A 14 -13.17 13.43 -7.21
C TYR A 14 -11.66 13.61 -7.00
N THR A 15 -11.25 14.77 -6.48
CA THR A 15 -9.83 15.15 -6.33
C THR A 15 -9.54 15.90 -5.02
N ILE A 16 -10.50 15.95 -4.08
CA ILE A 16 -10.33 16.69 -2.82
C ILE A 16 -9.30 15.98 -1.93
N ASP A 17 -9.52 14.72 -1.60
CA ASP A 17 -8.60 13.96 -0.73
C ASP A 17 -7.68 13.05 -1.54
N GLN A 18 -8.27 12.18 -2.35
CA GLN A 18 -7.57 11.30 -3.28
C GLN A 18 -8.13 11.53 -4.69
N ASP A 19 -7.34 11.15 -5.70
CA ASP A 19 -7.77 11.17 -7.08
C ASP A 19 -8.57 9.90 -7.40
N LYS A 20 -9.90 10.05 -7.56
CA LYS A 20 -10.84 8.94 -7.83
C LYS A 20 -11.86 9.29 -8.91
N ILE A 21 -12.45 8.27 -9.55
CA ILE A 21 -13.48 8.42 -10.59
C ILE A 21 -14.85 8.79 -10.03
N VAL A 22 -15.11 8.46 -8.76
CA VAL A 22 -16.34 8.77 -8.03
C VAL A 22 -16.01 9.22 -6.62
N THR A 23 -16.99 9.79 -5.92
CA THR A 23 -16.80 10.23 -4.54
C THR A 23 -16.62 9.02 -3.59
N PRO A 24 -16.01 9.23 -2.42
CA PRO A 24 -15.88 8.18 -1.40
C PRO A 24 -17.24 7.59 -0.97
N GLU A 25 -18.28 8.41 -0.83
CA GLU A 25 -19.62 7.96 -0.46
C GLU A 25 -20.23 7.04 -1.52
N GLU A 26 -20.07 7.38 -2.79
CA GLU A 26 -20.53 6.54 -3.90
C GLU A 26 -19.72 5.23 -3.96
N THR A 27 -18.42 5.27 -3.64
CA THR A 27 -17.59 4.06 -3.49
C THR A 27 -18.17 3.12 -2.43
N VAL A 28 -18.42 3.63 -1.21
CA VAL A 28 -18.99 2.85 -0.09
C VAL A 28 -20.38 2.32 -0.44
N LYS A 29 -21.22 3.14 -1.07
CA LYS A 29 -22.57 2.75 -1.50
C LYS A 29 -22.50 1.59 -2.51
N ARG A 30 -21.70 1.72 -3.57
CA ARG A 30 -21.52 0.67 -4.59
C ARG A 30 -21.00 -0.62 -3.99
N PHE A 31 -20.03 -0.53 -3.08
CA PHE A 31 -19.51 -1.71 -2.39
C PHE A 31 -20.62 -2.43 -1.63
N ARG A 32 -21.40 -1.72 -0.80
CA ARG A 32 -22.52 -2.30 -0.04
C ARG A 32 -23.62 -2.87 -0.93
N GLU A 33 -23.94 -2.21 -2.05
CA GLU A 33 -24.88 -2.73 -3.04
C GLU A 33 -24.36 -4.02 -3.67
N LYS A 34 -23.07 -4.08 -4.00
CA LYS A 34 -22.47 -5.27 -4.59
C LYS A 34 -22.48 -6.46 -3.64
N LEU A 35 -22.20 -6.25 -2.35
CA LEU A 35 -22.28 -7.29 -1.33
C LEU A 35 -23.67 -7.92 -1.24
N LYS A 36 -24.72 -7.09 -1.32
CA LYS A 36 -26.12 -7.57 -1.32
C LYS A 36 -26.44 -8.37 -2.58
N GLU A 37 -25.94 -7.93 -3.74
CA GLU A 37 -26.14 -8.62 -5.03
C GLU A 37 -25.51 -10.02 -5.03
N VAL A 38 -24.28 -10.14 -4.53
CA VAL A 38 -23.55 -11.42 -4.50
C VAL A 38 -23.93 -12.30 -3.32
N GLY A 39 -24.65 -11.76 -2.32
CA GLY A 39 -25.10 -12.50 -1.14
C GLY A 39 -23.98 -12.92 -0.19
N LEU A 40 -22.86 -12.18 -0.16
CA LEU A 40 -21.71 -12.46 0.70
C LEU A 40 -21.68 -11.55 1.94
N ASP A 41 -21.37 -12.15 3.08
CA ASP A 41 -21.20 -11.51 4.38
C ASP A 41 -19.73 -11.07 4.56
N ILE A 42 -19.34 -10.04 3.81
CA ILE A 42 -17.96 -9.52 3.79
C ILE A 42 -17.77 -8.38 4.81
N LEU A 43 -18.75 -7.50 4.98
CA LEU A 43 -18.68 -6.31 5.84
C LEU A 43 -19.83 -6.33 6.86
N GLU A 44 -19.49 -6.31 8.14
CA GLU A 44 -20.45 -6.15 9.23
C GLU A 44 -20.77 -4.66 9.46
N GLU A 45 -19.76 -3.87 9.79
CA GLU A 45 -19.90 -2.43 10.04
C GLU A 45 -18.60 -1.65 9.77
N THR A 46 -18.73 -0.32 9.75
CA THR A 46 -17.62 0.63 9.67
C THR A 46 -17.62 1.52 10.91
N VAL A 47 -16.47 1.67 11.56
CA VAL A 47 -16.35 2.38 12.86
C VAL A 47 -15.18 3.35 12.82
N ARG A 48 -15.41 4.63 13.18
CA ARG A 48 -14.33 5.62 13.38
C ARG A 48 -13.63 5.34 14.71
N ILE A 49 -12.29 5.35 14.72
CA ILE A 49 -11.49 4.90 15.87
C ILE A 49 -10.43 5.87 16.38
N ASP A 50 -10.17 6.97 15.69
CA ASP A 50 -9.24 7.98 16.19
C ASP A 50 -9.77 8.63 17.47
N ASN A 51 -8.87 9.00 18.39
CA ASN A 51 -9.24 9.59 19.68
C ASN A 51 -9.55 11.11 19.61
N GLY A 52 -9.47 11.70 18.42
CA GLY A 52 -9.70 13.12 18.18
C GLY A 52 -8.55 14.08 18.52
N ARG A 53 -7.38 13.60 18.98
CA ARG A 53 -6.22 14.45 19.28
C ARG A 53 -5.69 15.16 18.03
N LEU A 54 -5.36 14.39 16.99
CA LEU A 54 -5.05 14.93 15.67
C LEU A 54 -6.32 15.32 14.91
N ASP A 55 -7.46 14.68 15.20
CA ASP A 55 -8.70 14.81 14.40
C ASP A 55 -8.48 14.54 12.90
N ILE A 56 -7.63 13.55 12.60
CA ILE A 56 -7.45 12.96 11.27
C ILE A 56 -8.21 11.62 11.29
N PRO A 57 -9.25 11.45 10.45
CA PRO A 57 -10.11 10.27 10.51
C PRO A 57 -9.39 8.95 10.25
N VAL A 58 -9.59 7.99 11.16
CA VAL A 58 -9.19 6.59 10.99
C VAL A 58 -10.40 5.70 11.23
N TYR A 59 -10.61 4.73 10.34
CA TYR A 59 -11.75 3.81 10.40
C TYR A 59 -11.30 2.35 10.49
N PHE A 60 -12.10 1.52 11.14
CA PHE A 60 -12.12 0.09 10.90
C PHE A 60 -13.30 -0.29 10.00
N SER A 61 -13.09 -1.28 9.15
CA SER A 61 -14.17 -2.12 8.63
C SER A 61 -14.14 -3.46 9.34
N VAL A 62 -15.22 -3.82 10.04
CA VAL A 62 -15.36 -5.10 10.73
C VAL A 62 -15.74 -6.17 9.71
N CYS A 63 -14.97 -7.25 9.67
CA CYS A 63 -15.18 -8.36 8.73
C CYS A 63 -16.49 -9.08 9.07
N GLY A 64 -17.34 -9.26 8.07
CA GLY A 64 -18.41 -10.26 8.14
C GLY A 64 -17.85 -11.69 8.11
N ARG A 65 -18.72 -12.68 8.28
CA ARG A 65 -18.32 -14.09 8.44
C ARG A 65 -17.52 -14.64 7.26
N ASP A 66 -17.88 -14.29 6.03
CA ASP A 66 -17.19 -14.79 4.84
C ASP A 66 -15.79 -14.16 4.73
N ALA A 67 -15.67 -12.87 5.05
CA ALA A 67 -14.38 -12.19 5.07
C ALA A 67 -13.45 -12.73 6.17
N GLU A 68 -13.95 -12.97 7.38
CA GLU A 68 -13.15 -13.55 8.46
C GLU A 68 -12.64 -14.95 8.09
N ALA A 69 -13.48 -15.79 7.47
CA ALA A 69 -13.08 -17.13 7.02
C ALA A 69 -12.00 -17.11 5.91
N VAL A 70 -12.05 -16.11 5.02
CA VAL A 70 -11.10 -15.98 3.91
C VAL A 70 -9.81 -15.31 4.36
N ILE A 71 -9.90 -14.17 5.04
CA ILE A 71 -8.75 -13.31 5.36
C ILE A 71 -8.05 -13.77 6.64
N GLY A 72 -8.79 -14.31 7.62
CA GLY A 72 -8.26 -14.75 8.92
C GLY A 72 -8.11 -13.62 9.96
N THR A 73 -8.48 -12.39 9.61
CA THR A 73 -8.51 -11.23 10.52
C THR A 73 -9.93 -10.69 10.69
N LYS A 74 -10.20 -10.07 11.84
CA LYS A 74 -11.53 -9.53 12.17
C LYS A 74 -11.83 -8.14 11.63
N LYS A 75 -10.82 -7.40 11.16
CA LYS A 75 -10.97 -6.01 10.72
C LYS A 75 -9.87 -5.59 9.76
N GLN A 76 -10.17 -4.59 8.92
CA GLN A 76 -9.21 -3.83 8.12
C GLN A 76 -9.22 -2.36 8.55
N MET A 77 -8.20 -1.60 8.19
CA MET A 77 -8.07 -0.19 8.55
C MET A 77 -8.25 0.72 7.34
N GLY A 78 -8.77 1.92 7.58
CA GLY A 78 -8.92 2.95 6.58
C GLY A 78 -8.48 4.30 7.10
N LYS A 79 -7.96 5.12 6.20
CA LYS A 79 -7.41 6.44 6.50
C LYS A 79 -7.76 7.44 5.41
N GLY A 80 -7.86 8.71 5.79
CA GLY A 80 -8.18 9.82 4.88
C GLY A 80 -8.17 11.15 5.61
N GLY A 81 -8.03 12.24 4.86
CA GLY A 81 -8.19 13.60 5.37
C GLY A 81 -9.66 13.96 5.66
N THR A 82 -10.61 13.18 5.13
CA THR A 82 -12.05 13.30 5.42
C THR A 82 -12.64 11.99 5.97
N PRO A 83 -13.71 12.04 6.79
CA PRO A 83 -14.35 10.83 7.31
C PRO A 83 -14.83 9.88 6.20
N GLN A 84 -15.37 10.43 5.12
CA GLN A 84 -15.89 9.65 4.00
C GLN A 84 -14.76 8.96 3.22
N GLN A 85 -13.62 9.63 3.03
CA GLN A 85 -12.45 8.99 2.42
C GLN A 85 -11.86 7.90 3.32
N ALA A 86 -11.80 8.11 4.63
CA ALA A 86 -11.30 7.12 5.57
C ALA A 86 -12.20 5.87 5.63
N GLU A 87 -13.52 6.05 5.63
CA GLU A 87 -14.48 4.95 5.52
C GLU A 87 -14.32 4.20 4.19
N ALA A 88 -14.23 4.93 3.07
CA ALA A 88 -14.01 4.33 1.75
C ALA A 88 -12.70 3.53 1.70
N SER A 89 -11.63 4.04 2.31
CA SER A 89 -10.35 3.33 2.43
C SER A 89 -10.52 2.01 3.19
N ALA A 90 -11.25 2.00 4.31
CA ALA A 90 -11.44 0.79 5.12
C ALA A 90 -12.18 -0.31 4.35
N VAL A 91 -13.29 0.05 3.70
CA VAL A 91 -14.10 -0.93 2.94
C VAL A 91 -13.37 -1.43 1.69
N MET A 92 -12.54 -0.60 1.05
CA MET A 92 -11.79 -1.00 -0.13
C MET A 92 -10.55 -1.83 0.21
N GLU A 93 -9.90 -1.61 1.36
CA GLU A 93 -8.87 -2.54 1.88
C GLU A 93 -9.49 -3.91 2.18
N LEU A 94 -10.69 -3.94 2.77
CA LEU A 94 -11.44 -5.18 2.96
C LEU A 94 -11.76 -5.88 1.63
N ALA A 95 -12.21 -5.15 0.62
CA ALA A 95 -12.47 -5.68 -0.71
C ALA A 95 -11.20 -6.29 -1.34
N GLU A 96 -10.07 -5.57 -1.24
CA GLU A 96 -8.77 -6.00 -1.71
C GLU A 96 -8.34 -7.32 -1.03
N ARG A 97 -8.30 -7.33 0.30
CA ARG A 97 -7.87 -8.48 1.10
C ARG A 97 -8.74 -9.70 0.84
N PHE A 98 -10.06 -9.51 0.83
CA PHE A 98 -10.99 -10.59 0.51
C PHE A 98 -10.73 -11.16 -0.89
N SER A 99 -10.60 -10.30 -1.90
CA SER A 99 -10.39 -10.73 -3.30
C SER A 99 -9.06 -11.46 -3.46
N PHE A 100 -7.99 -10.91 -2.90
CA PHE A 100 -6.65 -11.50 -3.00
C PHE A 100 -6.57 -12.85 -2.29
N PHE A 101 -7.04 -12.97 -1.04
CA PHE A 101 -6.98 -14.24 -0.33
C PHE A 101 -7.96 -15.28 -0.89
N SER A 102 -9.11 -14.85 -1.45
CA SER A 102 -9.99 -15.75 -2.21
C SER A 102 -9.25 -16.33 -3.42
N PHE A 103 -8.57 -15.48 -4.19
CA PHE A 103 -7.75 -15.90 -5.32
C PHE A 103 -6.66 -16.91 -4.89
N CYS A 104 -5.94 -16.64 -3.80
CA CYS A 104 -4.87 -17.50 -3.28
C CYS A 104 -5.37 -18.89 -2.86
N LYS A 105 -6.55 -18.96 -2.24
CA LYS A 105 -7.14 -20.19 -1.69
C LYS A 105 -7.81 -21.06 -2.75
N ASP A 106 -8.29 -20.46 -3.84
CA ASP A 106 -8.88 -21.20 -4.95
C ASP A 106 -7.79 -21.95 -5.73
N ARG A 107 -7.91 -23.29 -5.75
CA ARG A 107 -6.93 -24.17 -6.41
C ARG A 107 -7.04 -24.13 -7.93
N GLU A 108 -8.19 -23.78 -8.48
CA GLU A 108 -8.42 -23.73 -9.93
C GLU A 108 -7.68 -22.57 -10.60
N ASN A 109 -7.24 -21.58 -9.82
CA ASN A 109 -6.40 -20.48 -10.29
C ASN A 109 -4.95 -20.89 -10.56
N PHE A 110 -4.57 -22.13 -10.26
CA PHE A 110 -3.18 -22.56 -10.28
C PHE A 110 -2.99 -23.97 -10.83
N PHE A 111 -1.77 -24.22 -11.31
CA PHE A 111 -1.26 -25.55 -11.60
C PHE A 111 0.20 -25.66 -11.13
N THR A 112 0.72 -26.88 -11.02
CA THR A 112 2.10 -27.12 -10.57
C THR A 112 2.93 -27.68 -11.71
N ASP A 113 4.07 -27.06 -11.99
CA ASP A 113 5.00 -27.53 -13.03
C ASP A 113 6.44 -26.99 -12.80
N GLU A 114 7.41 -27.55 -13.51
CA GLU A 114 8.78 -27.03 -13.62
C GLU A 114 8.85 -25.90 -14.66
N TYR A 115 9.74 -24.92 -14.47
CA TYR A 115 9.93 -23.81 -15.42
C TYR A 115 10.18 -24.31 -16.85
N ARG A 116 10.94 -25.40 -16.99
CA ARG A 116 11.39 -25.93 -18.28
C ARG A 116 10.24 -26.36 -19.19
N ASN A 117 9.10 -26.72 -18.59
CA ASN A 117 7.90 -27.16 -19.30
C ASN A 117 7.00 -25.98 -19.71
N VAL A 118 7.16 -24.80 -19.09
CA VAL A 118 6.32 -23.61 -19.30
C VAL A 118 7.10 -22.38 -19.80
N LYS A 119 8.40 -22.52 -20.05
CA LYS A 119 9.35 -21.42 -20.32
C LYS A 119 8.92 -20.46 -21.44
N ASP A 120 8.20 -20.95 -22.44
CA ASP A 120 7.81 -20.16 -23.62
C ASP A 120 6.70 -19.14 -23.28
N GLU A 121 5.93 -19.39 -22.22
CA GLU A 121 4.85 -18.53 -21.73
C GLU A 121 5.18 -17.87 -20.39
N ALA A 122 6.23 -18.32 -19.71
CA ALA A 122 6.62 -17.88 -18.39
C ALA A 122 7.46 -16.59 -18.38
N LEU A 123 7.43 -15.91 -17.23
CA LEU A 123 8.34 -14.83 -16.93
C LEU A 123 9.80 -15.32 -17.12
N PRO A 124 10.68 -14.58 -17.80
CA PRO A 124 12.06 -15.01 -18.02
C PRO A 124 12.80 -15.31 -16.71
N LEU A 125 13.63 -16.36 -16.67
CA LEU A 125 14.36 -16.78 -15.47
C LEU A 125 15.22 -15.68 -14.87
N GLU A 126 15.75 -14.76 -15.68
CA GLU A 126 16.56 -13.65 -15.20
C GLU A 126 15.76 -12.72 -14.28
N GLN A 127 14.42 -12.71 -14.37
CA GLN A 127 13.56 -11.97 -13.46
C GLN A 127 13.50 -12.61 -12.06
N ILE A 128 13.72 -13.92 -11.97
CA ILE A 128 13.81 -14.62 -10.68
C ILE A 128 15.05 -14.16 -9.92
N ALA A 129 16.22 -14.16 -10.56
CA ALA A 129 17.45 -13.65 -9.95
C ALA A 129 17.29 -12.16 -9.54
N LYS A 130 16.69 -11.34 -10.42
CA LYS A 130 16.42 -9.93 -10.11
C LYS A 130 15.50 -9.73 -8.92
N SER A 131 14.51 -10.61 -8.72
CA SER A 131 13.54 -10.49 -7.62
C SER A 131 14.17 -10.62 -6.23
N VAL A 132 15.37 -11.21 -6.14
CA VAL A 132 16.13 -11.38 -4.90
C VAL A 132 17.49 -10.67 -4.94
N HIS A 133 17.71 -9.80 -5.94
CA HIS A 133 18.95 -9.07 -6.15
C HIS A 133 20.20 -9.95 -6.27
N ASP A 134 20.07 -11.18 -6.78
CA ASP A 134 21.21 -12.07 -6.96
C ASP A 134 22.00 -11.66 -8.21
N GLN A 135 23.27 -11.29 -8.00
CA GLN A 135 24.27 -10.94 -9.02
C GLN A 135 25.57 -11.72 -8.77
N GLY A 136 25.48 -12.84 -8.05
CA GLY A 136 26.63 -13.66 -7.70
C GLY A 136 27.24 -14.39 -8.90
N PRO A 137 28.47 -14.90 -8.75
CA PRO A 137 29.14 -15.65 -9.82
C PRO A 137 28.44 -16.98 -10.16
N ASP A 138 27.65 -17.54 -9.22
CA ASP A 138 26.98 -18.84 -9.35
C ASP A 138 25.49 -18.71 -9.75
N VAL A 139 25.07 -17.54 -10.26
CA VAL A 139 23.66 -17.26 -10.58
C VAL A 139 23.12 -18.18 -11.67
N GLU A 140 23.97 -18.60 -12.60
CA GLU A 140 23.61 -19.48 -13.71
C GLU A 140 23.29 -20.89 -13.21
N GLU A 141 24.11 -21.42 -12.30
CA GLU A 141 23.88 -22.69 -11.62
C GLU A 141 22.62 -22.64 -10.74
N ALA A 142 22.42 -21.53 -10.03
CA ALA A 142 21.23 -21.31 -9.21
C ALA A 142 19.95 -21.30 -10.06
N LEU A 143 19.96 -20.62 -11.22
CA LEU A 143 18.83 -20.59 -12.15
C LEU A 143 18.58 -21.96 -12.81
N GLU A 144 19.61 -22.73 -13.13
CA GLU A 144 19.43 -24.11 -13.60
C GLU A 144 18.75 -24.96 -12.53
N ILE A 145 19.17 -24.88 -11.26
CA ILE A 145 18.51 -25.57 -10.15
C ILE A 145 17.07 -25.10 -10.01
N PHE A 146 16.84 -23.78 -10.02
CA PHE A 146 15.52 -23.18 -9.92
C PHE A 146 14.58 -23.70 -11.02
N SER A 147 15.10 -23.86 -12.24
CA SER A 147 14.30 -24.32 -13.38
C SER A 147 13.65 -25.70 -13.16
N ARG A 148 14.21 -26.50 -12.25
CA ARG A 148 13.79 -27.86 -11.89
C ARG A 148 12.86 -27.93 -10.70
N ILE A 149 12.61 -26.80 -10.03
CA ILE A 149 11.75 -26.76 -8.85
C ILE A 149 10.29 -26.76 -9.32
N PRO A 150 9.45 -27.70 -8.86
CA PRO A 150 8.01 -27.63 -9.09
C PRO A 150 7.43 -26.43 -8.36
N LEU A 151 6.85 -25.49 -9.11
CA LEU A 151 6.28 -24.24 -8.59
C LEU A 151 4.80 -24.14 -8.89
N LYS A 152 4.08 -23.33 -8.11
CA LYS A 152 2.67 -23.02 -8.31
C LYS A 152 2.57 -21.89 -9.32
N TRP A 153 2.10 -22.17 -10.52
CA TRP A 153 2.00 -21.21 -11.62
C TRP A 153 0.59 -20.63 -11.75
N THR A 154 0.50 -19.35 -12.10
CA THR A 154 -0.76 -18.71 -12.49
C THR A 154 -0.53 -17.72 -13.63
N TRP A 155 -1.61 -17.37 -14.33
CA TRP A 155 -1.58 -16.37 -15.39
C TRP A 155 -1.62 -14.97 -14.80
N ALA A 156 -0.71 -14.12 -15.28
CA ALA A 156 -0.72 -12.68 -15.10
C ALA A 156 -0.77 -11.97 -16.47
N TYR A 157 -0.89 -10.65 -16.47
CA TYR A 157 -0.87 -9.85 -17.69
C TYR A 157 0.25 -8.80 -17.63
N ASN A 158 1.17 -8.84 -18.58
CA ASN A 158 2.24 -7.86 -18.69
C ASN A 158 1.71 -6.61 -19.41
N LEU A 159 1.48 -5.52 -18.68
CA LEU A 159 0.92 -4.29 -19.23
C LEU A 159 1.84 -3.58 -20.23
N THR A 160 3.16 -3.73 -20.10
CA THR A 160 4.13 -3.11 -21.04
C THR A 160 4.15 -3.82 -22.38
N ARG A 161 4.20 -5.16 -22.35
CA ARG A 161 4.24 -6.01 -23.55
C ARG A 161 2.84 -6.37 -24.09
N LYS A 162 1.79 -6.06 -23.32
CA LYS A 162 0.38 -6.35 -23.62
C LYS A 162 0.13 -7.82 -23.94
N GLN A 163 0.66 -8.71 -23.10
CA GLN A 163 0.52 -10.16 -23.29
C GLN A 163 0.33 -10.89 -21.96
N PRO A 164 -0.41 -12.01 -21.95
CA PRO A 164 -0.41 -12.94 -20.84
C PRO A 164 1.01 -13.47 -20.55
N VAL A 165 1.30 -13.72 -19.28
CA VAL A 165 2.57 -14.30 -18.83
C VAL A 165 2.34 -15.21 -17.64
N LEU A 166 2.97 -16.37 -17.61
CA LEU A 166 2.95 -17.24 -16.43
C LEU A 166 3.94 -16.74 -15.38
N ILE A 167 3.47 -16.64 -14.13
CA ILE A 167 4.30 -16.26 -12.98
C ILE A 167 4.37 -17.41 -11.96
N PRO A 168 5.55 -17.68 -11.36
CA PRO A 168 5.66 -18.62 -10.25
C PRO A 168 5.12 -17.96 -8.98
N PHE A 169 3.81 -18.09 -8.77
CA PHE A 169 3.08 -17.39 -7.74
C PHE A 169 3.67 -17.61 -6.34
N ASN A 170 3.96 -18.86 -5.98
CA ASN A 170 4.49 -19.18 -4.66
C ASN A 170 5.86 -18.55 -4.40
N TRP A 171 6.72 -18.41 -5.41
CA TRP A 171 8.01 -17.72 -5.26
C TRP A 171 7.80 -16.24 -4.91
N PHE A 172 7.02 -15.52 -5.73
CA PHE A 172 6.78 -14.10 -5.51
C PHE A 172 5.99 -13.83 -4.23
N TYR A 173 5.04 -14.70 -3.88
CA TYR A 173 4.30 -14.60 -2.64
C TYR A 173 5.21 -14.81 -1.42
N THR A 174 6.16 -15.75 -1.47
CA THR A 174 7.10 -15.97 -0.36
C THR A 174 7.98 -14.76 -0.05
N ILE A 175 8.37 -13.97 -1.07
CA ILE A 175 9.28 -12.83 -0.88
C ILE A 175 8.57 -11.48 -0.74
N ASN A 176 7.33 -11.33 -1.23
CA ASN A 176 6.58 -10.06 -1.21
C ASN A 176 5.31 -10.10 -0.34
N GLU A 177 4.86 -11.30 0.06
CA GLU A 177 3.55 -11.55 0.66
C GLU A 177 2.42 -10.85 -0.12
N PHE A 178 1.76 -9.87 0.49
CA PHE A 178 0.65 -9.11 -0.05
C PHE A 178 1.01 -7.64 -0.34
N ASN A 179 2.24 -7.38 -0.79
CA ASN A 179 2.64 -6.08 -1.35
C ASN A 179 2.14 -5.93 -2.80
N GLY A 180 1.31 -4.93 -3.07
CA GLY A 180 0.80 -4.61 -4.41
C GLY A 180 -0.62 -5.10 -4.80
N PRO A 181 -1.31 -6.03 -4.10
CA PRO A 181 -2.76 -6.17 -4.23
C PRO A 181 -3.44 -4.82 -4.07
N SER A 182 -4.48 -4.58 -4.87
CA SER A 182 -5.26 -3.35 -4.76
C SER A 182 -6.69 -3.54 -5.25
N ALA A 183 -7.60 -2.76 -4.68
CA ALA A 183 -8.96 -2.59 -5.17
C ALA A 183 -9.25 -1.13 -5.53
N GLY A 184 -10.16 -0.92 -6.47
CA GLY A 184 -10.56 0.40 -6.95
C GLY A 184 -11.97 0.38 -7.53
N ASN A 185 -12.51 1.56 -7.87
CA ASN A 185 -13.83 1.66 -8.48
C ASN A 185 -13.83 1.18 -9.95
N CYS A 186 -12.64 1.05 -10.55
CA CYS A 186 -12.40 0.47 -11.86
C CYS A 186 -11.02 -0.22 -11.88
N VAL A 187 -10.74 -0.94 -12.97
CA VAL A 187 -9.47 -1.68 -13.15
C VAL A 187 -8.29 -0.73 -13.17
N GLU A 188 -8.42 0.41 -13.83
CA GLU A 188 -7.38 1.43 -13.98
C GLU A 188 -6.97 2.03 -12.63
N GLU A 189 -7.94 2.31 -11.76
CA GLU A 189 -7.67 2.79 -10.41
C GLU A 189 -6.94 1.74 -9.58
N ALA A 190 -7.38 0.48 -9.62
CA ALA A 190 -6.76 -0.60 -8.88
C ALA A 190 -5.31 -0.83 -9.35
N VAL A 191 -5.08 -0.83 -10.67
CA VAL A 191 -3.74 -0.94 -11.26
C VAL A 191 -2.86 0.24 -10.85
N SER A 192 -3.37 1.47 -10.95
CA SER A 192 -2.64 2.68 -10.57
C SER A 192 -2.23 2.65 -9.10
N GLN A 193 -3.15 2.27 -8.21
CA GLN A 193 -2.89 2.15 -6.78
C GLN A 193 -1.87 1.04 -6.47
N GLY A 194 -2.00 -0.13 -7.08
CA GLY A 194 -1.06 -1.24 -6.90
C GLY A 194 0.36 -0.89 -7.38
N VAL A 195 0.49 -0.20 -8.51
CA VAL A 195 1.80 0.31 -8.98
C VAL A 195 2.39 1.33 -8.00
N CYS A 196 1.57 2.27 -7.51
CA CYS A 196 2.04 3.26 -6.54
C CYS A 196 2.51 2.60 -5.24
N GLU A 197 1.81 1.57 -4.76
CA GLU A 197 2.23 0.83 -3.56
C GLU A 197 3.57 0.11 -3.79
N VAL A 198 3.73 -0.60 -4.91
CA VAL A 198 5.02 -1.26 -5.22
C VAL A 198 6.17 -0.26 -5.26
N VAL A 199 5.96 0.92 -5.86
CA VAL A 199 6.95 2.01 -5.89
C VAL A 199 7.21 2.55 -4.49
N GLU A 200 6.17 2.82 -3.70
CA GLU A 200 6.29 3.28 -2.31
C GLU A 200 7.18 2.36 -1.50
N ARG A 201 6.94 1.05 -1.60
CA ARG A 201 7.68 0.01 -0.87
C ARG A 201 9.11 -0.10 -1.36
N HIS A 202 9.34 0.01 -2.67
CA HIS A 202 10.68 0.03 -3.25
C HIS A 202 11.51 1.21 -2.73
N VAL A 203 11.00 2.44 -2.86
CA VAL A 203 11.75 3.64 -2.47
C VAL A 203 11.93 3.72 -0.97
N SER A 204 10.91 3.33 -0.19
CA SER A 204 11.00 3.24 1.27
C SER A 204 12.09 2.28 1.72
N SER A 205 12.15 1.10 1.09
CA SER A 205 13.17 0.09 1.39
C SER A 205 14.58 0.60 1.07
N ARG A 206 14.77 1.27 -0.07
CA ARG A 206 16.05 1.87 -0.49
C ARG A 206 16.48 2.95 0.50
N VAL A 207 15.63 3.94 0.77
CA VAL A 207 15.93 5.05 1.68
C VAL A 207 16.26 4.55 3.08
N SER A 208 15.45 3.62 3.63
CA SER A 208 15.66 3.06 4.97
C SER A 208 16.92 2.21 5.08
N ARG A 209 17.09 1.21 4.20
CA ARG A 209 18.19 0.25 4.31
C ARG A 209 19.55 0.86 4.01
N GLU A 210 19.61 1.76 3.05
CA GLU A 210 20.86 2.37 2.60
C GLU A 210 21.13 3.71 3.28
N ARG A 211 20.20 4.20 4.13
CA ARG A 211 20.27 5.51 4.79
C ARG A 211 20.57 6.62 3.80
N LEU A 212 19.85 6.62 2.67
CA LEU A 212 20.06 7.58 1.58
C LEU A 212 19.72 8.99 2.08
N GLY A 213 20.64 9.93 1.92
CA GLY A 213 20.34 11.35 2.13
C GLY A 213 19.34 11.82 1.07
N VAL A 214 18.13 12.19 1.50
CA VAL A 214 17.06 12.63 0.62
C VAL A 214 16.74 14.12 0.84
N PRO A 215 16.27 14.85 -0.19
CA PRO A 215 15.92 16.26 -0.05
C PRO A 215 14.70 16.46 0.86
N GLY A 216 14.82 17.38 1.83
CA GLY A 216 13.68 17.85 2.61
C GLY A 216 12.72 18.70 1.76
N ILE A 217 11.43 18.57 2.03
CA ILE A 217 10.35 19.31 1.37
C ILE A 217 9.93 20.46 2.30
N ASP A 218 9.95 21.69 1.78
CA ASP A 218 9.41 22.84 2.52
C ASP A 218 7.87 22.79 2.52
N LEU A 219 7.30 22.39 3.65
CA LEU A 219 5.85 22.29 3.88
C LEU A 219 5.11 23.62 3.68
N LYS A 220 5.80 24.78 3.70
CA LYS A 220 5.19 26.09 3.40
C LYS A 220 4.85 26.27 1.93
N THR A 221 5.39 25.43 1.04
CA THR A 221 5.13 25.48 -0.40
C THR A 221 3.88 24.69 -0.82
N VAL A 222 3.31 23.90 0.09
CA VAL A 222 2.07 23.14 -0.13
C VAL A 222 0.92 24.10 -0.41
N LYS A 223 0.10 23.79 -1.41
CA LYS A 223 -1.04 24.58 -1.89
C LYS A 223 -2.38 23.85 -1.76
N ASP A 224 -2.37 22.52 -1.67
CA ASP A 224 -3.60 21.74 -1.46
C ASP A 224 -4.23 22.06 -0.09
N ASP A 225 -5.48 22.54 -0.11
CA ASP A 225 -6.19 23.01 1.08
C ASP A 225 -6.36 21.92 2.15
N LEU A 226 -6.62 20.68 1.73
CA LEU A 226 -6.82 19.57 2.66
C LEU A 226 -5.50 19.18 3.33
N VAL A 227 -4.40 19.17 2.57
CA VAL A 227 -3.07 18.91 3.12
C VAL A 227 -2.66 20.02 4.09
N GLN A 228 -2.90 21.29 3.75
CA GLN A 228 -2.66 22.41 4.66
C GLN A 228 -3.52 22.32 5.94
N GLU A 229 -4.77 21.86 5.84
CA GLU A 229 -5.60 21.59 7.01
C GLU A 229 -4.99 20.51 7.91
N MET A 230 -4.58 19.38 7.34
CA MET A 230 -3.94 18.31 8.11
C MET A 230 -2.65 18.76 8.78
N LEU A 231 -1.79 19.50 8.08
CA LEU A 231 -0.56 20.06 8.66
C LEU A 231 -0.85 20.98 9.86
N ARG A 232 -1.90 21.82 9.78
CA ARG A 232 -2.36 22.64 10.91
C ARG A 232 -2.87 21.80 12.08
N LYS A 233 -3.49 20.64 11.82
CA LYS A 233 -3.91 19.69 12.87
C LYS A 233 -2.72 19.12 13.63
N TYR A 234 -1.67 18.69 12.92
CA TYR A 234 -0.39 18.27 13.53
C TYR A 234 0.21 19.38 14.40
N GLU A 235 0.33 20.60 13.85
CA GLU A 235 0.87 21.76 14.57
C GLU A 235 0.07 22.08 15.84
N LYS A 236 -1.27 22.12 15.74
CA LYS A 236 -2.16 22.38 16.87
C LYS A 236 -2.05 21.30 17.97
N ALA A 237 -1.79 20.05 17.59
CA ALA A 237 -1.58 18.95 18.53
C ALA A 237 -0.18 18.95 19.18
N GLY A 238 0.69 19.89 18.78
CA GLY A 238 2.07 19.98 19.21
C GLY A 238 3.01 18.98 18.53
N VAL A 239 2.52 18.26 17.52
CA VAL A 239 3.28 17.22 16.82
C VAL A 239 4.10 17.87 15.71
N LYS A 240 5.40 17.60 15.68
CA LYS A 240 6.28 18.04 14.60
C LYS A 240 6.23 17.04 13.46
N ALA A 241 6.08 17.53 12.23
CA ALA A 241 6.15 16.75 11.02
C ALA A 241 7.24 17.30 10.07
N PHE A 242 8.01 16.39 9.49
CA PHE A 242 9.02 16.65 8.46
C PHE A 242 8.64 15.84 7.23
N ALA A 243 8.83 16.41 6.04
CA ALA A 243 8.56 15.72 4.79
C ALA A 243 9.81 15.71 3.91
N SER A 244 10.03 14.62 3.18
CA SER A 244 11.20 14.42 2.33
C SER A 244 10.84 13.72 1.04
N ASP A 245 11.57 14.03 -0.04
CA ASP A 245 11.35 13.48 -1.37
C ASP A 245 11.97 12.08 -1.48
N PHE A 246 11.11 11.07 -1.58
CA PHE A 246 11.48 9.67 -1.74
C PHE A 246 11.39 9.21 -3.20
N SER A 247 11.17 10.12 -4.16
CA SER A 247 10.88 9.73 -5.55
C SER A 247 11.98 8.92 -6.23
N LEU A 248 13.26 9.12 -5.84
CA LEU A 248 14.44 8.39 -6.36
C LEU A 248 14.44 8.21 -7.89
N ASP A 249 14.07 9.26 -8.63
CA ASP A 249 13.98 9.29 -10.10
C ASP A 249 13.06 8.22 -10.73
N THR A 250 12.14 7.64 -9.95
CA THR A 250 11.15 6.66 -10.46
C THR A 250 10.11 7.29 -11.40
N GLY A 251 10.02 8.62 -11.43
CA GLY A 251 9.00 9.38 -12.16
C GLY A 251 7.62 9.40 -11.48
N ILE A 252 7.49 8.78 -10.30
CA ILE A 252 6.25 8.75 -9.51
C ILE A 252 6.51 9.45 -8.17
N PRO A 253 5.76 10.50 -7.82
CA PRO A 253 5.93 11.19 -6.55
C PRO A 253 5.75 10.25 -5.34
N SER A 254 6.80 10.18 -4.53
CA SER A 254 6.83 9.47 -3.25
C SER A 254 7.30 10.44 -2.17
N VAL A 255 6.54 10.59 -1.10
CA VAL A 255 6.84 11.53 -0.02
C VAL A 255 6.96 10.75 1.28
N GLY A 256 8.13 10.80 1.90
CA GLY A 256 8.35 10.32 3.26
C GLY A 256 7.91 11.38 4.26
N VAL A 257 7.26 10.96 5.35
CA VAL A 257 6.91 11.82 6.49
C VAL A 257 7.43 11.21 7.77
N LEU A 258 8.17 12.02 8.53
CA LEU A 258 8.59 11.73 9.90
C LEU A 258 7.82 12.63 10.85
N ALA A 259 7.18 12.07 11.86
CA ALA A 259 6.44 12.82 12.86
C ALA A 259 6.67 12.32 14.28
N TYR A 260 6.66 13.23 15.26
CA TYR A 260 6.77 12.93 16.68
C TYR A 260 6.22 14.08 17.55
N ASP A 261 5.80 13.78 18.77
CA ASP A 261 5.41 14.78 19.76
C ASP A 261 6.58 15.12 20.70
N PRO A 262 7.18 16.33 20.59
CA PRO A 262 8.30 16.72 21.46
C PRO A 262 7.95 16.82 22.94
N ALA A 263 6.67 16.98 23.31
CA ALA A 263 6.27 17.12 24.71
C ALA A 263 6.27 15.78 25.46
N THR A 264 6.16 14.68 24.73
CA THR A 264 6.04 13.34 25.30
C THR A 264 7.11 12.35 24.81
N TYR A 265 7.90 12.73 23.80
CA TYR A 265 9.05 11.96 23.33
C TYR A 265 10.23 11.99 24.33
N PRO A 266 10.97 10.89 24.54
CA PRO A 266 10.79 9.55 23.94
C PRO A 266 9.90 8.61 24.77
N GLU A 267 9.24 9.09 25.84
CA GLU A 267 8.58 8.22 26.81
C GLU A 267 7.20 7.71 26.36
N LYS A 268 6.33 8.59 25.84
CA LYS A 268 4.96 8.24 25.41
C LYS A 268 4.67 8.51 23.95
N SER A 269 5.57 9.18 23.23
CA SER A 269 5.51 9.34 21.77
C SER A 269 6.69 8.59 21.17
N GLU A 270 6.40 7.79 20.15
CA GLU A 270 7.42 7.25 19.26
C GLU A 270 7.68 8.22 18.09
N ILE A 271 8.74 7.95 17.33
CA ILE A 271 8.93 8.55 16.00
C ILE A 271 8.15 7.68 15.02
N VAL A 272 7.16 8.28 14.37
CA VAL A 272 6.46 7.67 13.24
C VAL A 272 7.19 8.07 11.99
N TRP A 273 7.55 7.10 11.16
CA TRP A 273 8.17 7.34 9.88
C TRP A 273 7.50 6.47 8.85
N THR A 274 6.88 7.08 7.85
CA THR A 274 6.15 6.38 6.80
C THR A 274 6.27 7.14 5.47
N ALA A 275 5.70 6.59 4.40
CA ALA A 275 5.66 7.22 3.10
C ALA A 275 4.28 7.12 2.46
N GLY A 276 4.03 7.99 1.49
CA GLY A 276 2.88 7.95 0.61
C GLY A 276 3.32 8.12 -0.83
N THR A 277 2.77 7.32 -1.75
CA THR A 277 3.05 7.43 -3.19
C THR A 277 1.77 7.54 -4.00
N THR A 278 1.71 8.53 -4.89
CA THR A 278 0.67 8.66 -5.93
C THR A 278 1.21 9.44 -7.13
N PRO A 279 0.51 9.48 -8.27
CA PRO A 279 0.90 10.35 -9.39
C PRO A 279 0.84 11.86 -9.11
N ASN A 280 0.37 12.29 -7.94
CA ASN A 280 0.34 13.69 -7.51
C ASN A 280 1.14 13.89 -6.20
N PRO A 281 2.09 14.83 -6.13
CA PRO A 281 2.96 15.01 -4.97
C PRO A 281 2.20 15.45 -3.70
N GLU A 282 1.18 16.29 -3.82
CA GLU A 282 0.40 16.73 -2.65
C GLU A 282 -0.52 15.61 -2.16
N LYS A 283 -1.04 14.77 -3.06
CA LYS A 283 -1.80 13.57 -2.68
C LYS A 283 -0.90 12.49 -2.07
N ALA A 284 0.35 12.38 -2.52
CA ALA A 284 1.37 11.55 -1.89
C ALA A 284 1.67 12.01 -0.45
N LEU A 285 1.83 13.33 -0.23
CA LEU A 285 1.95 13.92 1.11
C LEU A 285 0.69 13.70 1.97
N SER A 286 -0.50 13.87 1.39
CA SER A 286 -1.78 13.56 2.06
C SER A 286 -1.82 12.11 2.58
N ARG A 287 -1.44 11.15 1.74
CA ARG A 287 -1.35 9.73 2.13
C ARG A 287 -0.35 9.49 3.25
N ALA A 288 0.82 10.10 3.17
CA ALA A 288 1.84 9.96 4.21
C ALA A 288 1.35 10.53 5.56
N LEU A 289 0.72 11.71 5.56
CA LEU A 289 0.17 12.34 6.76
C LEU A 289 -0.98 11.53 7.38
N THR A 290 -1.86 10.96 6.57
CA THR A 290 -2.95 10.10 7.06
C THR A 290 -2.45 8.76 7.56
N GLU A 291 -1.36 8.24 6.99
CA GLU A 291 -0.69 7.03 7.47
C GLU A 291 -0.02 7.22 8.82
N VAL A 292 0.60 8.39 9.04
CA VAL A 292 1.11 8.75 10.36
C VAL A 292 -0.01 8.70 11.42
N ALA A 293 -1.18 9.26 11.10
CA ALA A 293 -2.33 9.25 12.01
C ALA A 293 -2.91 7.84 12.23
N GLN A 294 -2.81 6.95 11.25
CA GLN A 294 -3.23 5.55 11.39
C GLN A 294 -2.30 4.76 12.30
N LEU A 295 -0.98 4.99 12.21
CA LEU A 295 0.03 4.25 12.96
C LEU A 295 0.11 4.71 14.42
N ASP A 296 0.10 6.02 14.68
CA ASP A 296 0.18 6.58 16.04
C ASP A 296 -0.52 7.93 16.09
N GLY A 297 -1.83 7.98 15.77
CA GLY A 297 -2.61 9.21 15.79
C GLY A 297 -2.76 9.86 17.18
N ASP A 298 -2.38 9.11 18.21
CA ASP A 298 -2.50 9.51 19.60
C ASP A 298 -1.22 10.19 20.09
N PHE A 299 -0.03 9.76 19.63
CA PHE A 299 1.30 10.26 20.07
C PHE A 299 1.42 10.41 21.61
N ASN A 300 0.63 9.65 22.37
CA ASN A 300 0.53 9.74 23.83
C ASN A 300 0.08 8.45 24.51
N SER A 301 -0.35 7.46 23.73
CA SER A 301 -0.62 6.13 24.24
C SER A 301 0.69 5.35 24.14
N SER A 302 1.05 4.58 25.16
CA SER A 302 2.20 3.65 25.11
C SER A 302 1.96 2.47 24.14
N ALA A 303 1.11 2.67 23.13
CA ALA A 303 0.76 1.69 22.12
C ALA A 303 1.92 1.61 21.12
N TYR A 304 2.53 0.45 21.04
CA TYR A 304 3.52 0.16 20.00
C TYR A 304 2.81 -0.02 18.67
N TYR A 305 3.08 0.85 17.68
CA TYR A 305 2.58 0.62 16.32
C TYR A 305 3.30 -0.59 15.68
N LEU A 306 2.56 -1.39 14.91
CA LEU A 306 3.14 -2.49 14.11
C LEU A 306 3.92 -1.90 12.93
N GLU A 307 5.08 -2.51 12.63
CA GLU A 307 6.07 -1.98 11.70
C GLU A 307 5.47 -1.48 10.37
N SER A 308 5.79 -0.23 10.03
CA SER A 308 5.69 0.23 8.65
C SER A 308 6.80 -0.45 7.81
N VAL A 309 6.78 -0.31 6.48
CA VAL A 309 7.93 -0.77 5.66
C VAL A 309 9.21 0.01 5.93
N LEU A 310 9.09 1.21 6.53
CA LEU A 310 10.23 1.91 7.08
C LEU A 310 10.57 1.39 8.48
N THR A 311 11.87 1.22 8.73
CA THR A 311 12.37 0.72 10.01
C THR A 311 12.08 1.73 11.12
N LYS A 312 11.68 1.24 12.30
CA LYS A 312 11.48 2.10 13.46
C LYS A 312 12.77 2.84 13.82
N LEU A 313 12.67 4.17 13.89
CA LEU A 313 13.77 5.03 14.33
C LEU A 313 13.80 5.07 15.85
N LYS A 314 14.98 4.83 16.44
CA LYS A 314 15.16 4.83 17.91
C LYS A 314 15.42 6.25 18.44
N SER A 315 15.99 7.10 17.61
CA SER A 315 16.35 8.47 17.95
C SER A 315 16.11 9.41 16.76
N LEU A 316 15.98 10.71 17.04
CA LEU A 316 15.96 11.72 15.97
C LEU A 316 17.27 11.70 15.17
N ASP A 317 18.40 11.38 15.80
CA ASP A 317 19.69 11.27 15.12
C ASP A 317 19.70 10.15 14.07
N ASP A 318 18.98 9.06 14.32
CA ASP A 318 18.81 7.99 13.33
C ASP A 318 18.04 8.46 12.09
N GLY A 319 17.12 9.42 12.21
CA GLY A 319 16.29 9.91 11.12
C GLY A 319 16.87 11.08 10.31
N ARG A 320 18.04 11.63 10.70
CA ARG A 320 18.57 12.88 10.12
C ARG A 320 18.79 12.86 8.61
N PHE A 321 19.02 11.70 8.02
CA PHE A 321 19.21 11.57 6.57
C PHE A 321 17.91 11.80 5.77
N SER A 322 16.77 11.80 6.45
CA SER A 322 15.41 11.91 5.90
C SER A 322 14.62 13.09 6.50
N MET A 323 15.28 14.03 7.18
CA MET A 323 14.67 15.24 7.76
C MET A 323 15.11 16.52 7.05
#